data_AF-A0A844ELM8-F1
#
_entry.id   AF-A0A844ELM8-F1
#
_cell.length_a   1.000
_cell.length_b   1.000
_cell.length_c   1.000
_cell.angle_alpha   90.00
_cell.angle_beta   90.00
_cell.angle_gamma   90.00
#
_symmetry.space_group_name_H-M   'P 1'
#
loop_
_entity.id
_entity.type
_entity.pdbx_description
1 polymer ?
#
loop_
_entity_poly.entity_id
_entity_poly.type
_entity_poly.pdbx_seq_one_letter_code
_entity_poly.pdbx_strand_id
1 'polypeptide(L)'
;MNNNEIWVYIETSGSRIEPTSLQLITKAKQIADGRKVVAVVPETTAVTVETTLKQYGPDRIETLIADQFATATDEEIADALFQVINHNRPDSLL
;
A
#
# COMPACT_ATOMS: atom_id res chain seq x y z
N MET A 1 6.67 -0.46 20.15
CA MET A 1 5.19 -0.37 20.15
C MET A 1 4.74 -1.18 18.96
N ASN A 2 3.91 -2.21 19.15
CA ASN A 2 3.37 -2.98 18.03
C ASN A 2 2.23 -2.15 17.42
N ASN A 3 2.33 -1.83 16.14
CA ASN A 3 1.29 -1.11 15.43
C ASN A 3 0.24 -2.12 14.98
N ASN A 4 -0.87 -2.16 15.73
CA ASN A 4 -2.03 -3.00 15.45
C ASN A 4 -2.80 -2.49 14.22
N GLU A 5 -2.16 -2.61 13.06
CA GLU A 5 -2.61 -2.12 11.76
C GLU A 5 -2.57 -3.26 10.74
N ILE A 6 -3.54 -3.29 9.82
CA ILE A 6 -3.51 -4.14 8.63
C ILE A 6 -2.97 -3.30 7.48
N TRP A 7 -1.89 -3.74 6.88
CA TRP A 7 -1.30 -3.08 5.72
C TRP A 7 -1.70 -3.83 4.46
N VAL A 8 -2.03 -3.09 3.40
CA VAL A 8 -2.43 -3.62 2.10
C VAL A 8 -1.49 -3.08 1.04
N TYR A 9 -0.77 -3.96 0.35
CA TYR A 9 0.09 -3.58 -0.76
C TYR A 9 -0.76 -3.23 -1.99
N ILE A 10 -0.48 -2.05 -2.54
CA ILE A 10 -1.15 -1.55 -3.73
C ILE A 10 -0.23 -1.74 -4.92
N GLU A 11 -0.56 -2.73 -5.74
CA GLU A 11 0.13 -2.97 -6.99
C GLU A 11 -0.34 -1.97 -8.04
N THR A 12 0.61 -1.36 -8.74
CA THR A 12 0.34 -0.38 -9.80
C THR A 12 1.14 -0.69 -11.05
N SER A 13 0.52 -0.48 -12.21
CA SER A 13 1.18 -0.44 -13.51
C SER A 13 0.97 0.95 -14.12
N GLY A 14 1.98 1.82 -13.96
CA GLY A 14 1.81 3.26 -14.24
C GLY A 14 0.70 3.86 -13.38
N SER A 15 -0.26 4.57 -13.98
CA SER A 15 -1.39 5.17 -13.26
C SER A 15 -2.55 4.20 -12.97
N ARG A 16 -2.41 2.91 -13.31
CA ARG A 16 -3.44 1.91 -13.11
C ARG A 16 -3.16 1.13 -11.83
N ILE A 17 -4.14 1.08 -10.93
CA ILE A 17 -4.12 0.19 -9.77
C ILE A 17 -4.67 -1.19 -10.19
N GLU A 18 -4.02 -2.26 -9.75
CA GLU A 18 -4.56 -3.60 -9.94
C GLU A 18 -5.86 -3.78 -9.14
N PRO A 19 -6.95 -4.27 -9.77
CA PRO A 19 -8.26 -4.37 -9.11
C PRO A 19 -8.24 -5.21 -7.83
N THR A 20 -7.35 -6.20 -7.74
CA THR A 20 -7.19 -7.05 -6.56
C THR A 20 -6.76 -6.22 -5.34
N SER A 21 -5.84 -5.26 -5.48
CA SER A 21 -5.45 -4.37 -4.38
C SER A 21 -6.64 -3.57 -3.85
N LEU A 22 -7.54 -3.11 -4.71
CA LEU A 22 -8.75 -2.38 -4.32
C LEU A 22 -9.74 -3.25 -3.55
N GLN A 23 -9.89 -4.50 -3.98
CA GLN A 23 -10.71 -5.50 -3.29
C GLN A 23 -10.12 -5.85 -1.91
N LEU A 24 -8.78 -5.94 -1.81
CA LEU A 24 -8.08 -6.20 -0.56
C LEU A 24 -8.27 -5.06 0.44
N ILE A 25 -8.22 -3.79 0.03
CA ILE A 25 -8.55 -2.67 0.92
C ILE A 25 -9.95 -2.84 1.49
N THR A 26 -10.93 -3.10 0.61
CA THR A 26 -12.33 -3.27 1.02
C THR A 26 -12.47 -4.42 2.01
N LYS A 27 -11.81 -5.55 1.74
CA LYS A 27 -11.86 -6.73 2.61
C LYS A 27 -11.15 -6.49 3.94
N ALA A 28 -9.99 -5.84 3.92
CA ALA A 28 -9.24 -5.45 5.11
C ALA A 28 -10.10 -4.58 6.04
N LYS A 29 -10.83 -3.60 5.50
CA LYS A 29 -11.76 -2.78 6.27
C LYS A 29 -12.87 -3.59 6.93
N GLN A 30 -13.41 -4.60 6.24
CA GLN A 30 -14.45 -5.47 6.80
C GLN A 30 -13.94 -6.33 7.97
N ILE A 31 -12.67 -6.74 7.95
CA ILE A 31 -12.07 -7.62 8.97
C ILE A 31 -11.21 -6.84 10.00
N ALA A 32 -11.21 -5.52 9.91
CA ALA A 32 -10.32 -4.68 10.69
C ALA A 32 -10.58 -4.77 12.20
N ASP A 33 -11.84 -4.95 12.62
CA ASP A 33 -12.23 -5.05 14.03
C ASP A 33 -11.62 -3.92 14.90
N GLY A 34 -11.73 -2.69 14.39
CA GLY A 34 -11.17 -1.49 15.03
C GLY A 34 -9.69 -1.20 14.75
N ARG A 35 -8.97 -2.11 14.06
CA ARG A 35 -7.60 -1.87 13.57
C ARG A 35 -7.60 -0.85 12.43
N LYS A 36 -6.51 -0.10 12.29
CA LYS A 36 -6.33 0.78 11.13
C LYS A 36 -5.94 -0.04 9.90
N VAL A 37 -6.51 0.29 8.76
CA VAL A 37 -6.11 -0.24 7.46
C VAL A 37 -5.25 0.81 6.74
N VAL A 38 -4.03 0.42 6.39
CA VAL A 38 -3.06 1.28 5.71
C VAL A 38 -2.83 0.75 4.30
N ALA A 39 -3.07 1.56 3.29
CA ALA A 39 -2.68 1.24 1.92
C ALA A 39 -1.24 1.69 1.71
N VAL A 40 -0.33 0.78 1.32
CA VAL A 40 1.06 1.14 0.96
C VAL A 40 1.21 1.05 -0.55
N VAL A 41 1.63 2.15 -1.18
CA VAL A 41 1.66 2.27 -2.64
C VAL A 41 3.03 2.80 -3.10
N PRO A 42 3.79 2.04 -3.90
CA PRO A 42 4.91 2.57 -4.65
C PRO A 42 4.43 3.38 -5.85
N GLU A 43 4.87 4.63 -5.97
CA GLU A 43 4.50 5.54 -7.06
C GLU A 43 5.72 6.32 -7.57
N THR A 44 5.63 6.82 -8.80
CA THR A 44 6.59 7.78 -9.35
C THR A 44 6.13 9.21 -9.10
N THR A 45 6.98 10.21 -9.26
CA THR A 45 6.56 11.62 -9.10
C THR A 45 5.52 12.07 -10.12
N ALA A 46 5.40 11.36 -11.25
CA ALA A 46 4.46 11.65 -12.32
C ALA A 46 3.10 10.93 -12.17
N VAL A 47 2.99 10.00 -11.23
CA VAL A 47 1.80 9.18 -11.02
C VAL A 47 1.28 9.44 -9.61
N THR A 48 -0.04 9.62 -9.48
CA THR A 48 -0.69 9.73 -8.17
C THR A 48 -1.99 8.96 -8.20
N VAL A 49 -2.11 7.89 -7.41
CA VAL A 49 -3.32 7.07 -7.36
C VAL A 49 -4.12 7.25 -6.05
N GLU A 50 -3.68 8.17 -5.19
CA GLU A 50 -4.27 8.49 -3.89
C GLU A 50 -5.79 8.77 -3.95
N THR A 51 -6.24 9.54 -4.95
CA THR A 51 -7.67 9.87 -5.13
C THR A 51 -8.52 8.62 -5.33
N THR A 52 -8.02 7.65 -6.09
CA THR A 52 -8.71 6.38 -6.30
C THR A 52 -8.71 5.56 -5.00
N LEU A 53 -7.57 5.44 -4.33
CA LEU A 53 -7.45 4.67 -3.09
C LEU A 53 -8.38 5.17 -1.98
N LYS A 54 -8.53 6.49 -1.84
CA LYS A 54 -9.46 7.11 -0.87
C LYS A 54 -10.91 6.63 -1.02
N GLN A 55 -11.34 6.31 -2.24
CA GLN A 55 -12.71 5.83 -2.50
C GLN A 55 -12.97 4.45 -1.91
N TYR A 56 -11.92 3.67 -1.65
CA TYR A 56 -12.01 2.32 -1.07
C TYR A 56 -11.87 2.31 0.46
N GLY A 57 -11.65 3.49 1.06
CA GLY A 57 -11.73 3.70 2.51
C GLY A 57 -10.57 3.23 3.39
N PRO A 58 -9.30 3.20 2.94
CA PRO A 58 -8.18 3.00 3.87
C PRO A 58 -8.14 4.15 4.90
N ASP A 59 -7.67 3.87 6.11
CA ASP A 59 -7.54 4.86 7.18
C ASP A 59 -6.30 5.76 6.98
N ARG A 60 -5.29 5.23 6.28
CA ARG A 60 -4.07 5.95 5.88
C ARG A 60 -3.57 5.42 4.53
N ILE A 61 -2.95 6.29 3.76
CA ILE A 61 -2.20 5.92 2.56
C ILE A 61 -0.73 6.28 2.82
N GLU A 62 0.14 5.30 2.67
CA GLU A 62 1.59 5.43 2.80
C GLU A 62 2.21 5.33 1.39
N THR A 63 2.69 6.44 0.85
CA THR A 63 3.25 6.48 -0.50
C THR A 63 4.77 6.37 -0.46
N LEU A 64 5.31 5.44 -1.25
CA LEU A 64 6.74 5.33 -1.51
C LEU A 64 6.99 6.01 -2.86
N ILE A 65 7.55 7.22 -2.83
CA ILE A 65 7.76 8.01 -4.06
C ILE A 65 9.19 7.81 -4.53
N ALA A 66 9.35 7.15 -5.68
CA ALA A 66 10.63 7.08 -6.39
C ALA A 66 10.40 6.85 -7.89
N ASP A 67 11.03 7.66 -8.74
CA ASP A 67 10.87 7.54 -10.21
C ASP A 67 11.39 6.20 -10.75
N GLN A 68 12.30 5.55 -10.02
CA GLN A 68 12.80 4.20 -10.33
C GLN A 68 11.69 3.14 -10.31
N PHE A 69 10.56 3.35 -9.62
CA PHE A 69 9.44 2.42 -9.63
C PHE A 69 8.77 2.27 -11.00
N ALA A 70 9.02 3.18 -11.95
CA ALA A 70 8.55 3.03 -13.34
C ALA A 70 9.10 1.77 -14.04
N THR A 71 10.30 1.33 -13.63
CA THR A 71 11.03 0.21 -14.25
C THR A 71 11.62 -0.72 -13.20
N ALA A 72 11.15 -0.62 -11.96
CA ALA A 72 11.69 -1.42 -10.87
C ALA A 72 11.40 -2.90 -11.09
N THR A 73 12.39 -3.71 -10.75
CA THR A 73 12.25 -5.16 -10.63
C THR A 73 11.44 -5.52 -9.39
N ASP A 74 10.91 -6.74 -9.37
CA ASP A 74 10.22 -7.28 -8.18
C ASP A 74 11.11 -7.25 -6.93
N GLU A 75 12.43 -7.42 -7.09
CA GLU A 75 13.41 -7.34 -6.00
C GLU A 75 13.52 -5.93 -5.42
N GLU A 76 13.59 -4.90 -6.27
CA GLU A 76 13.65 -3.50 -5.84
C GLU A 76 12.35 -3.05 -5.16
N ILE A 77 11.20 -3.52 -5.64
CA ILE A 77 9.91 -3.28 -5.01
C ILE A 77 9.85 -3.98 -3.64
N ALA A 78 10.29 -5.24 -3.58
CA ALA A 78 10.31 -6.02 -2.34
C ALA A 78 11.23 -5.41 -1.29
N ASP A 79 12.41 -4.90 -1.67
CA ASP A 79 13.32 -4.22 -0.75
C ASP A 79 12.71 -2.92 -0.22
N ALA A 80 12.13 -2.10 -1.10
CA ALA A 80 11.44 -0.87 -0.68
C ALA A 80 10.30 -1.16 0.29
N LEU A 81 9.48 -2.18 0.00
CA LEU A 81 8.40 -2.62 0.88
C LEU A 81 8.94 -3.14 2.22
N PHE A 82 10.03 -3.93 2.19
CA PHE A 82 10.67 -4.45 3.39
C PHE A 82 11.16 -3.34 4.31
N GLN A 83 11.79 -2.29 3.78
CA GLN A 83 12.26 -1.17 4.58
C GLN A 83 11.10 -0.49 5.34
N VAL A 84 9.97 -0.33 4.67
CA VAL A 84 8.76 0.32 5.24
C VAL A 84 8.12 -0.56 6.30
N ILE A 85 7.95 -1.85 6.03
CA ILE A 85 7.37 -2.81 6.97
C ILE A 85 8.26 -2.98 8.20
N ASN A 86 9.57 -3.08 8.01
CA ASN A 86 10.52 -3.24 9.12
C ASN A 86 10.50 -2.01 10.05
N HIS A 87 10.32 -0.80 9.48
CA HIS A 87 10.16 0.43 10.26
C HIS A 87 8.81 0.49 10.99
N ASN A 88 7.71 0.22 10.29
CA ASN A 88 6.36 0.43 10.82
C ASN A 88 5.81 -0.74 11.64
N ARG A 89 6.35 -1.95 11.46
CA ARG A 89 5.99 -3.21 12.12
C ARG A 89 4.47 -3.44 12.21
N PRO A 90 3.80 -3.61 11.06
CA PRO A 90 2.38 -3.94 11.04
C PRO A 90 2.11 -5.35 11.56
N ASP A 91 0.91 -5.55 12.11
CA ASP A 91 0.47 -6.87 12.60
C ASP A 91 0.06 -7.81 11.44
N SER A 92 -0.28 -7.26 10.28
CA SER A 92 -0.63 -8.04 9.09
C SER A 92 -0.29 -7.27 7.81
N LEU A 93 0.17 -8.00 6.79
CA LEU A 93 0.35 -7.52 5.42
C LEU A 93 -0.51 -8.38 4.48
N LEU A 94 -1.25 -7.72 3.59
CA LEU A 94 -2.10 -8.31 2.56
C LEU A 94 -1.67 -7.85 1.16
#